data_AF-A0AAW1RI70-F1
#
_entry.id   AF-A0AAW1RI70-F1
#
_cell.length_a   1.000
_cell.length_b   1.000
_cell.length_c   1.000
_cell.angle_alpha   90.00
_cell.angle_beta   90.00
_cell.angle_gamma   90.00
#
_symmetry.space_group_name_H-M   'P 1'
#
loop_
_entity.id
_entity.type
_entity.pdbx_description
1 polymer ?
#
loop_
_entity_poly.entity_id
_entity_poly.type
_entity_poly.pdbx_seq_one_letter_code
_entity_poly.pdbx_strand_id
1 'polypeptide(L)'
;MNKILNADAAGPAMQRVYENSHIALAALPLAAPFLKEGSAPYQGLDLALGVAIPVHSHIAINSVVSDYVPKGFKGTTRWVMLGTTGIALAGLLKLNIQGPGIIATVKQLWKKEQPKVIA
;
A
#
# COMPACT_ATOMS: atom_id res chain seq x y z
N MET A 1 -11.30 7.98 21.47
CA MET A 1 -11.37 8.07 19.99
C MET A 1 -10.91 6.75 19.38
N ASN A 2 -11.63 6.23 18.38
CA ASN A 2 -11.20 5.04 17.65
C ASN A 2 -9.92 5.38 16.87
N LYS A 3 -8.80 4.73 17.24
CA LYS A 3 -7.47 5.00 16.69
C LYS A 3 -7.31 4.60 15.22
N ILE A 4 -8.16 3.70 14.73
CA ILE A 4 -8.13 3.25 13.33
C ILE A 4 -8.87 4.26 12.47
N LEU A 5 -10.08 4.68 12.87
CA LEU A 5 -10.86 5.66 12.10
C LEU A 5 -10.28 7.08 12.15
N ASN A 6 -9.50 7.43 13.18
CA ASN A 6 -8.86 8.74 13.32
C ASN A 6 -7.35 8.57 13.31
N ALA A 7 -6.84 7.83 12.32
CA ALA A 7 -5.45 7.37 12.27
C ALA A 7 -4.44 8.52 12.27
N ASP A 8 -4.82 9.67 11.70
CA ASP A 8 -4.06 10.92 11.68
C ASP A 8 -3.85 11.56 13.06
N ALA A 9 -4.78 11.33 14.00
CA ALA A 9 -4.77 11.91 15.34
C ALA A 9 -4.63 10.86 16.46
N ALA A 10 -4.21 9.65 16.12
CA ALA A 10 -4.18 8.52 17.03
C ALA A 10 -2.95 8.46 17.98
N GLY A 11 -2.13 9.51 17.97
CA GLY A 11 -1.02 9.74 18.88
C GLY A 11 0.34 9.21 18.38
N PRO A 12 1.40 9.31 19.22
CA PRO A 12 2.79 9.09 18.79
C PRO A 12 3.07 7.70 18.23
N ALA A 13 2.37 6.67 18.71
CA ALA A 13 2.54 5.31 18.23
C ALA A 13 2.11 5.16 16.76
N MET A 14 0.96 5.73 16.38
CA MET A 14 0.49 5.69 14.99
C MET A 14 1.33 6.58 14.08
N GLN A 15 1.83 7.70 14.59
CA GLN A 15 2.79 8.53 13.88
C GLN A 15 4.08 7.75 13.52
N ARG A 16 4.62 6.95 14.45
CA ARG A 16 5.77 6.08 14.16
C ARG A 16 5.45 5.00 13.11
N VAL A 17 4.24 4.43 13.14
CA VAL A 17 3.80 3.50 12.09
C VAL A 17 3.80 4.19 10.73
N TYR A 18 3.31 5.42 10.66
CA TYR A 18 3.32 6.21 9.43
C TYR A 18 4.75 6.49 8.93
N GLU A 19 5.64 6.95 9.80
CA GLU A 19 7.04 7.22 9.47
C GLU A 19 7.78 5.95 8.99
N ASN A 20 7.63 4.84 9.72
CA ASN A 20 8.23 3.57 9.34
C ASN A 20 7.66 3.03 8.02
N SER A 21 6.37 3.21 7.78
CA SER A 21 5.74 2.81 6.51
C SER A 21 6.29 3.62 5.34
N HIS A 22 6.56 4.92 5.53
CA HIS A 22 7.19 5.76 4.51
C HIS A 22 8.59 5.25 4.15
N ILE A 23 9.41 4.95 5.17
CA ILE A 23 10.75 4.38 4.98
C ILE A 23 10.67 3.03 4.26
N ALA A 24 9.74 2.16 4.66
CA ALA A 24 9.53 0.86 4.02
C ALA A 24 9.17 1.00 2.53
N LEU A 25 8.25 1.92 2.19
CA LEU A 25 7.87 2.18 0.81
C LEU A 25 9.03 2.72 -0.05
N ALA A 26 9.94 3.48 0.54
CA ALA A 26 11.14 3.96 -0.16
C ALA A 26 12.20 2.86 -0.32
N ALA A 27 12.44 2.05 0.72
CA ALA A 27 13.55 1.12 0.76
C ALA A 27 13.26 -0.24 0.10
N LEU A 28 12.08 -0.82 0.31
CA LEU A 28 11.76 -2.18 -0.15
C LEU A 28 11.85 -2.34 -1.67
N PRO A 29 11.34 -1.40 -2.51
CA PRO A 29 11.47 -1.54 -3.96
C PRO A 29 12.92 -1.50 -4.44
N LEU A 30 13.80 -0.76 -3.75
CA LEU A 30 15.23 -0.66 -4.08
C LEU A 30 15.99 -1.96 -3.77
N ALA A 31 15.49 -2.80 -2.86
CA ALA A 31 16.08 -4.11 -2.59
C ALA A 31 15.76 -5.14 -3.69
N ALA A 32 14.68 -4.95 -4.45
CA ALA A 32 14.17 -5.93 -5.41
C ALA A 32 15.15 -6.36 -6.53
N PRO A 33 15.99 -5.47 -7.10
CA PRO A 33 16.96 -5.86 -8.13
C PRO A 33 18.07 -6.81 -7.63
N PHE A 34 18.30 -6.86 -6.32
CA PHE A 34 19.35 -7.68 -5.71
C PHE A 34 18.86 -9.08 -5.31
N LEU A 35 17.58 -9.37 -5.52
CA LEU A 35 16.96 -10.65 -5.18
C LEU A 35 16.50 -11.38 -6.44
N LYS A 36 16.57 -12.71 -6.40
CA LYS A 36 16.04 -13.56 -7.47
C LYS A 36 14.51 -13.51 -7.46
N GLU A 37 13.91 -13.19 -8.61
CA GLU A 37 12.45 -13.21 -8.76
C GLU A 37 11.87 -14.59 -8.39
N GLY A 38 10.78 -14.59 -7.62
CA GLY A 38 10.14 -15.81 -7.12
C GLY A 38 10.84 -16.48 -5.93
N SER A 39 11.98 -15.97 -5.46
CA SER A 39 12.59 -16.46 -4.22
C SER A 39 11.80 -16.04 -2.97
N ALA A 40 11.94 -16.78 -1.87
CA ALA A 40 11.24 -16.45 -0.61
C ALA A 40 11.53 -15.01 -0.11
N PRO A 41 12.78 -14.48 -0.16
CA PRO A 41 13.04 -13.08 0.18
C PRO A 41 12.32 -12.08 -0.74
N TYR A 42 12.23 -12.38 -2.04
CA TYR A 42 11.52 -11.53 -3.01
C TYR A 42 10.01 -11.49 -2.71
N GLN A 43 9.40 -12.65 -2.45
CA GLN A 43 8.00 -12.74 -2.00
C GLN A 43 7.79 -12.02 -0.66
N GLY A 44 8.77 -12.06 0.23
CA GLY A 44 8.77 -11.29 1.47
C GLY A 44 8.69 -9.78 1.24
N LEU A 45 9.42 -9.25 0.24
CA LEU A 45 9.31 -7.84 -0.14
C LEU A 45 7.91 -7.50 -0.66
N ASP A 46 7.34 -8.36 -1.52
CA ASP A 46 5.99 -8.17 -2.06
C ASP A 46 4.94 -8.14 -0.94
N LEU A 47 5.00 -9.09 0.01
CA LEU A 47 4.10 -9.11 1.17
C LEU A 47 4.27 -7.87 2.05
N ALA A 48 5.50 -7.44 2.30
CA ALA A 48 5.77 -6.24 3.09
C ALA A 48 5.21 -4.98 2.41
N LEU A 49 5.39 -4.84 1.09
CA LEU A 49 4.77 -3.77 0.30
C LEU A 49 3.24 -3.84 0.31
N GLY A 50 2.68 -5.05 0.25
CA GLY A 50 1.23 -5.27 0.30
C GLY A 50 0.58 -4.78 1.59
N VAL A 51 1.33 -4.72 2.70
CA VAL A 51 0.88 -4.14 3.97
C VAL A 51 1.27 -2.66 4.10
N ALA A 52 2.51 -2.31 3.74
CA ALA A 52 3.01 -0.96 3.88
C ALA A 52 2.22 0.05 3.04
N ILE A 53 1.84 -0.31 1.81
CA ILE A 53 1.08 0.59 0.91
C ILE A 53 -0.26 0.97 1.54
N PRO A 54 -1.18 0.03 1.88
CA PRO A 54 -2.47 0.43 2.41
C PRO A 54 -2.40 1.09 3.79
N VAL A 55 -1.46 0.67 4.65
CA VAL A 55 -1.29 1.28 5.99
C VAL A 55 -0.84 2.73 5.86
N HIS A 56 0.19 3.00 5.06
CA HIS A 56 0.68 4.36 4.80
C HIS A 56 -0.44 5.23 4.23
N SER A 57 -1.09 4.75 3.17
CA SER A 57 -2.17 5.48 2.51
C SER A 57 -3.38 5.72 3.42
N HIS A 58 -3.71 4.77 4.30
CA HIS A 58 -4.82 4.94 5.24
C HIS A 58 -4.59 6.10 6.20
N ILE A 59 -3.38 6.18 6.78
CA ILE A 59 -3.03 7.27 7.70
C ILE A 59 -2.97 8.60 6.94
N ALA A 60 -2.28 8.63 5.78
CA ALA A 60 -2.14 9.84 4.97
C ALA A 60 -3.48 10.42 4.51
N ILE A 61 -4.40 9.59 3.99
CA ILE A 61 -5.70 10.06 3.52
C ILE A 61 -6.58 10.51 4.69
N ASN A 62 -6.43 9.95 5.89
CA ASN A 62 -7.13 10.45 7.06
C ASN A 62 -6.74 11.90 7.40
N SER A 63 -5.49 12.30 7.17
CA SER A 63 -5.07 13.70 7.28
C SER A 63 -5.77 14.58 6.24
N VAL A 64 -5.85 14.12 4.98
CA VAL A 64 -6.60 14.82 3.92
C VAL A 64 -8.08 14.96 4.28
N VAL A 65 -8.70 13.94 4.87
CA VAL A 65 -10.09 14.00 5.34
C VAL A 65 -10.24 15.02 6.46
N SER A 66 -9.27 15.11 7.37
CA SER A 66 -9.26 16.13 8.41
C SER A 66 -9.19 17.55 7.86
N ASP A 67 -8.42 17.78 6.79
CA ASP A 67 -8.21 19.10 6.21
C ASP A 67 -9.39 19.56 5.33
N TYR A 68 -9.94 18.66 4.50
CA TYR A 68 -10.82 19.06 3.40
C TYR A 68 -12.28 18.60 3.52
N VAL A 69 -12.60 17.62 4.37
CA VAL A 69 -13.98 17.12 4.48
C VAL A 69 -14.77 17.94 5.53
N PRO A 70 -15.98 18.42 5.21
CA PRO A 70 -16.81 19.14 6.19
C PRO A 70 -17.11 18.31 7.43
N LYS A 71 -17.17 18.94 8.62
CA LYS A 71 -17.30 18.26 9.93
C LYS A 71 -18.41 17.20 9.98
N GLY A 72 -19.57 17.47 9.37
CA GLY A 72 -20.70 16.53 9.35
C GLY A 72 -20.45 15.23 8.56
N PHE A 73 -19.53 15.24 7.60
CA PHE A 73 -19.24 14.09 6.72
C PHE A 73 -17.93 13.37 7.05
N LYS A 74 -17.11 13.90 7.97
CA LYS A 74 -15.81 13.31 8.34
C LYS A 74 -15.96 11.86 8.82
N GLY A 75 -16.94 11.59 9.68
CA GLY A 75 -17.17 10.24 10.22
C GLY A 75 -17.49 9.22 9.14
N THR A 76 -18.44 9.54 8.25
CA THR A 76 -18.83 8.69 7.11
C THR A 76 -17.66 8.46 6.16
N THR A 77 -16.92 9.53 5.82
CA THR A 77 -15.78 9.43 4.90
C THR A 77 -14.67 8.54 5.47
N ARG A 78 -14.39 8.65 6.78
CA ARG A 78 -13.41 7.79 7.46
C ARG A 78 -13.80 6.31 7.44
N TRP A 79 -15.09 6.00 7.58
CA TRP A 79 -15.59 4.63 7.44
C TRP A 79 -15.43 4.08 6.03
N VAL A 80 -15.77 4.88 5.01
CA VAL A 80 -15.55 4.52 3.60
C VAL A 80 -14.06 4.29 3.33
N MET A 81 -13.20 5.15 3.88
CA MET A 81 -11.75 4.99 3.77
C MET A 81 -11.25 3.72 4.44
N LEU A 82 -11.78 3.35 5.60
CA LEU A 82 -11.44 2.09 6.26
C LEU A 82 -11.85 0.88 5.39
N GLY A 83 -13.06 0.90 4.83
CA GLY A 83 -13.51 -0.14 3.89
C GLY A 83 -12.60 -0.24 2.66
N THR A 84 -12.23 0.91 2.09
CA THR A 84 -11.31 1.00 0.93
C THR A 84 -9.94 0.42 1.26
N THR A 85 -9.38 0.73 2.44
CA THR A 85 -8.13 0.15 2.93
C THR A 85 -8.23 -1.36 3.10
N GLY A 86 -9.34 -1.88 3.62
CA GLY A 86 -9.57 -3.32 3.74
C GLY A 86 -9.60 -4.03 2.38
N ILE A 87 -10.30 -3.44 1.40
CA ILE A 87 -10.33 -3.95 0.01
C ILE A 87 -8.93 -3.93 -0.61
N ALA A 88 -8.18 -2.84 -0.43
CA ALA A 88 -6.82 -2.72 -0.94
C ALA A 88 -5.89 -3.78 -0.33
N LEU A 89 -5.94 -3.98 1.00
CA LEU A 89 -5.17 -5.03 1.68
C LEU A 89 -5.49 -6.42 1.12
N ALA A 90 -6.78 -6.76 0.98
CA ALA A 90 -7.20 -8.05 0.44
C ALA A 90 -6.78 -8.24 -1.02
N GLY A 91 -6.91 -7.19 -1.85
CA GLY A 91 -6.50 -7.20 -3.25
C GLY A 91 -4.99 -7.38 -3.43
N LEU A 92 -4.19 -6.63 -2.66
CA LEU A 92 -2.73 -6.75 -2.69
C LEU A 92 -2.24 -8.09 -2.13
N LEU A 93 -2.87 -8.59 -1.06
CA LEU A 93 -2.58 -9.92 -0.53
C LEU A 93 -2.87 -11.01 -1.57
N LYS A 94 -4.01 -10.93 -2.26
CA LYS A 94 -4.35 -11.85 -3.35
C LYS A 94 -3.33 -11.75 -4.48
N LEU A 95 -2.93 -10.54 -4.88
CA LEU A 95 -1.91 -10.33 -5.91
C LEU A 95 -0.56 -10.94 -5.54
N ASN A 96 -0.18 -10.87 -4.27
CA ASN A 96 1.09 -11.42 -3.78
C ASN A 96 1.09 -12.94 -3.61
N ILE A 97 -0.05 -13.54 -3.27
CA ILE A 97 -0.14 -15.00 -3.05
C ILE A 97 -0.48 -15.75 -4.34
N GLN A 98 -1.46 -15.25 -5.10
CA GLN A 98 -2.03 -15.94 -6.25
C GLN A 98 -1.58 -15.34 -7.59
N GLY A 99 -1.00 -14.13 -7.55
CA GLY A 99 -0.53 -13.42 -8.72
C GLY A 99 0.99 -13.36 -8.79
N PRO A 100 1.53 -12.53 -9.69
CA PRO A 100 2.97 -12.38 -9.87
C PRO A 100 3.66 -11.58 -8.75
N GLY A 101 2.92 -10.99 -7.80
CA GLY A 101 3.48 -10.06 -6.80
C GLY A 101 3.53 -8.62 -7.29
N ILE A 102 3.53 -7.67 -6.36
CA ILE A 102 3.51 -6.23 -6.64
C ILE A 102 4.70 -5.81 -7.50
N ILE A 103 5.91 -6.19 -7.14
CA ILE A 103 7.14 -5.76 -7.81
C ILE A 103 7.15 -6.28 -9.25
N ALA A 104 6.87 -7.56 -9.47
CA ALA A 104 6.86 -8.12 -10.82
C ALA A 104 5.73 -7.54 -11.66
N THR A 105 4.56 -7.25 -11.06
CA THR A 105 3.45 -6.53 -11.73
C THR A 105 3.90 -5.16 -12.22
N VAL A 106 4.57 -4.40 -11.35
CA VAL A 106 5.14 -3.08 -11.69
C VAL A 106 6.18 -3.23 -12.80
N LYS A 107 7.11 -4.17 -12.70
CA LYS A 107 8.10 -4.42 -13.75
C LYS A 107 7.45 -4.75 -15.10
N GLN A 108 6.37 -5.52 -15.11
CA GLN A 108 5.62 -5.85 -16.32
C GLN A 108 4.96 -4.62 -16.94
N LEU A 109 4.41 -3.72 -16.12
CA LEU A 109 3.82 -2.46 -16.58
C LEU A 109 4.85 -1.56 -17.29
N TRP A 110 6.12 -1.63 -16.88
CA TRP A 110 7.23 -0.88 -17.48
C TRP A 110 7.88 -1.58 -18.69
N LYS A 111 7.51 -2.82 -19.03
CA LYS A 111 8.02 -3.47 -20.25
C LYS A 111 7.36 -2.83 -21.47
N LYS A 112 8.19 -2.40 -22.43
CA LYS A 112 7.71 -1.93 -23.74
C LYS A 112 6.98 -3.08 -24.45
N GLU A 113 5.81 -2.81 -25.03
CA GLU A 113 5.13 -3.77 -25.89
C GLU A 113 6.08 -4.21 -27.02
N GLN A 114 6.28 -5.52 -27.15
CA GLN A 114 6.97 -6.06 -28.32
C GLN A 114 6.00 -5.96 -29.50
N PRO A 115 6.39 -5.37 -30.65
CA PRO A 115 5.53 -5.33 -31.82
C PRO A 115 5.13 -6.77 -32.17
N LYS A 116 3.83 -7.01 -32.37
CA LYS A 116 3.33 -8.31 -32.80
C LYS A 116 4.01 -8.67 -34.13
N VAL A 117 4.92 -9.63 -34.11
CA VAL A 117 5.41 -10.26 -35.34
C VAL A 117 4.26 -11.08 -35.90
N ILE A 118 3.58 -10.53 -36.90
CA ILE A 118 2.60 -11.26 -37.70
C ILE A 118 3.44 -12.18 -38.60
N ALA A 119 3.48 -13.47 -38.26
CA ALA A 119 4.05 -14.51 -39.09
C ALA A 119 3.04 -14.93 -40.17
#